data_AF-A0A3L7SKH3-F1
#
_entry.id   AF-A0A3L7SKH3-F1
#
_cell.length_a   1.000
_cell.length_b   1.000
_cell.length_c   1.000
_cell.angle_alpha   90.00
_cell.angle_beta   90.00
_cell.angle_gamma   90.00
#
_symmetry.space_group_name_H-M   'P 1'
#
loop_
_entity.id
_entity.type
_entity.pdbx_description
1 polymer ?
#
loop_
_entity_poly.entity_id
_entity_poly.type
_entity_poly.pdbx_seq_one_letter_code
_entity_poly.pdbx_strand_id
1 'polypeptide(L)'
;MSKKTPWFDAHSEAPMLAEYARKLDSFVEVVADGRVDVAELEAQEARVVALMKDVEPLLSPEAHEKVTQLLCEVTAYDLMNTLHMAHASRPKTKFRG
;
A
#
# COMPACT_ATOMS: atom_id res chain seq x y z
N MET A 1 14.52 -1.20 24.22
CA MET A 1 14.71 -1.51 22.79
C MET A 1 13.36 -1.36 22.11
N SER A 2 13.20 -0.40 21.20
CA SER A 2 11.95 -0.30 20.42
C SER A 2 11.89 -1.53 19.50
N LYS A 3 10.85 -2.36 19.67
CA LYS A 3 10.66 -3.56 18.86
C LYS A 3 10.30 -3.08 17.45
N LYS A 4 11.13 -3.39 16.45
CA LYS A 4 10.84 -3.05 15.05
C LYS A 4 9.46 -3.60 14.68
N THR A 5 8.66 -2.79 13.98
CA THR A 5 7.37 -3.25 13.45
C THR A 5 7.62 -4.40 12.46
N PRO A 6 7.06 -5.60 12.68
CA PRO A 6 7.27 -6.73 11.79
C PRO A 6 6.56 -6.52 10.46
N TRP A 7 7.16 -6.94 9.35
CA TRP A 7 6.60 -6.76 8.00
C TRP A 7 5.64 -7.88 7.58
N PHE A 8 5.65 -9.00 8.31
CA PHE A 8 4.80 -10.16 8.07
C PHE A 8 4.28 -10.73 9.40
N ASP A 9 3.12 -11.38 9.34
CA ASP A 9 2.53 -12.06 10.48
C ASP A 9 3.29 -13.36 10.77
N ALA A 10 3.56 -13.62 12.05
CA ALA A 10 4.42 -14.74 12.45
C ALA A 10 3.75 -16.13 12.29
N HIS A 11 2.44 -16.18 12.05
CA HIS A 11 1.68 -17.42 11.94
C HIS A 11 1.25 -17.72 10.51
N SER A 12 0.74 -16.72 9.81
CA SER A 12 0.24 -16.82 8.45
C SER A 12 1.27 -16.48 7.38
N GLU A 13 2.41 -15.90 7.76
CA GLU A 13 3.44 -15.36 6.87
C GLU A 13 2.90 -14.28 5.89
N ALA A 14 1.69 -13.79 6.14
CA ALA A 14 1.05 -12.79 5.30
C ALA A 14 1.71 -11.41 5.49
N PRO A 15 1.88 -10.62 4.41
CA PRO A 15 2.35 -9.24 4.53
C PRO A 15 1.40 -8.40 5.40
N MET A 16 1.96 -7.67 6.36
CA MET A 16 1.18 -6.82 7.28
C MET A 16 1.07 -5.36 6.84
N LEU A 17 1.78 -4.98 5.77
CA LEU A 17 1.85 -3.59 5.31
C LEU A 17 0.47 -3.00 5.01
N ALA A 18 -0.44 -3.78 4.42
CA ALA A 18 -1.81 -3.34 4.18
C ALA A 18 -2.60 -3.08 5.47
N GLU A 19 -2.38 -3.86 6.53
CA GLU A 19 -3.02 -3.63 7.82
C GLU A 19 -2.51 -2.37 8.50
N TYR A 20 -1.21 -2.08 8.37
CA TYR A 20 -0.62 -0.85 8.88
C TYR A 20 -1.08 0.36 8.08
N ALA A 21 -1.17 0.25 6.75
CA ALA A 21 -1.67 1.31 5.88
C ALA A 21 -3.09 1.75 6.29
N ARG A 22 -3.97 0.80 6.60
CA ARG A 22 -5.34 1.09 7.08
C ARG A 22 -5.39 1.82 8.44
N LYS A 23 -4.30 1.79 9.21
CA LYS A 23 -4.18 2.47 10.51
C LYS A 23 -3.46 3.82 10.40
N LEU A 24 -2.98 4.21 9.22
CA LEU A 24 -2.39 5.53 9.02
C LEU A 24 -3.50 6.58 9.12
N ASP A 25 -3.26 7.63 9.91
CA ASP A 25 -4.19 8.76 9.99
C ASP A 25 -4.48 9.34 8.60
N SER A 26 -3.44 9.45 7.76
CA SER A 26 -3.56 9.91 6.38
C SER A 26 -4.43 9.02 5.48
N PHE A 27 -4.60 7.75 5.83
CA PHE A 27 -5.54 6.86 5.14
C PHE A 27 -6.94 7.01 5.73
N VAL A 28 -7.06 6.97 7.06
CA VAL A 28 -8.34 7.07 7.78
C VAL A 28 -9.09 8.36 7.45
N GLU A 29 -8.37 9.48 7.40
CA GLU A 29 -8.93 10.79 7.04
C GLU A 29 -9.52 10.80 5.63
N VAL A 30 -8.77 10.28 4.66
CA VAL A 30 -9.17 10.24 3.24
C VAL A 30 -10.36 9.30 3.03
N VAL A 31 -10.38 8.12 3.66
CA VAL A 31 -11.49 7.18 3.43
C VAL A 31 -12.75 7.50 4.22
N ALA A 32 -12.73 8.53 5.10
CA ALA A 32 -13.82 8.84 6.01
C ALA A 32 -15.12 9.20 5.30
N ASP A 33 -15.03 9.87 4.14
CA ASP A 33 -16.20 10.27 3.34
C ASP A 33 -16.56 9.25 2.23
N GLY A 34 -15.78 8.16 2.14
CA GLY A 34 -15.97 7.08 1.19
C GLY A 34 -15.54 7.39 -0.25
N ARG A 35 -14.84 8.50 -0.49
CA ARG A 35 -14.28 8.86 -1.80
C ARG A 35 -12.81 9.25 -1.63
N VAL A 36 -12.05 9.09 -2.71
CA VAL A 36 -10.68 9.61 -2.77
C VAL A 36 -10.66 10.59 -3.92
N ASP A 37 -10.40 11.85 -3.63
CA ASP A 37 -10.26 12.88 -4.66
C ASP A 37 -8.81 13.00 -5.17
N VAL A 38 -8.63 13.84 -6.20
CA VAL A 38 -7.33 14.02 -6.86
C VAL A 38 -6.32 14.68 -5.91
N ALA A 39 -6.74 15.64 -5.10
CA ALA A 39 -5.86 16.36 -4.19
C ALA A 39 -5.38 15.44 -3.04
N GLU A 40 -6.25 14.56 -2.55
CA GLU A 40 -5.90 13.55 -1.55
C GLU A 40 -4.90 12.52 -2.10
N LEU A 41 -5.08 12.12 -3.36
CA LEU A 41 -4.14 11.23 -4.05
C LEU A 41 -2.78 11.90 -4.25
N GLU A 42 -2.75 13.14 -4.73
CA GLU A 42 -1.51 13.93 -4.89
C GLU A 42 -0.80 14.14 -3.55
N ALA A 43 -1.55 14.38 -2.47
CA ALA A 43 -0.99 14.51 -1.13
C ALA A 43 -0.36 13.19 -0.64
N GLN A 44 -0.98 12.04 -0.93
CA GLN A 44 -0.42 10.74 -0.62
C GLN A 44 0.85 10.45 -1.43
N GLU A 45 0.86 10.77 -2.73
CA GLU A 45 2.04 10.66 -3.58
C GLU A 45 3.20 11.52 -3.04
N ALA A 46 2.93 12.77 -2.67
CA ALA A 46 3.92 13.67 -2.10
C ALA A 46 4.54 13.11 -0.81
N ARG A 47 3.73 12.48 0.07
CA ARG A 47 4.23 11.78 1.27
C ARG A 47 5.14 10.61 0.92
N VAL A 48 4.77 9.79 -0.07
CA VAL A 48 5.59 8.65 -0.51
C VAL A 48 6.93 9.14 -1.05
N VAL A 49 6.92 10.17 -1.92
CA VAL A 49 8.16 10.74 -2.49
C VAL A 49 9.06 11.33 -1.42
N ALA A 50 8.51 12.04 -0.43
CA ALA A 50 9.29 12.58 0.69
C ALA A 50 9.98 11.45 1.48
N LEU A 51 9.24 10.39 1.83
CA LEU A 51 9.80 9.23 2.54
C LEU A 51 10.87 8.50 1.73
N MET A 52 10.67 8.34 0.42
CA MET A 52 11.67 7.72 -0.45
C MET A 52 12.97 8.53 -0.46
N LYS A 53 12.89 9.86 -0.60
CA LYS A 53 14.06 10.76 -0.57
C LYS A 53 14.80 10.73 0.77
N ASP A 54 14.08 10.56 1.87
CA ASP A 54 14.67 10.49 3.21
C ASP A 54 15.35 9.13 3.47
N VAL A 55 14.76 8.04 2.98
CA VAL A 55 15.21 6.67 3.25
C VAL A 55 16.32 6.23 2.30
N GLU A 56 16.22 6.54 1.00
CA GLU A 56 17.15 6.08 -0.04
C GLU A 56 18.64 6.33 0.28
N PRO A 57 19.05 7.52 0.76
CA PRO A 57 20.45 7.78 1.11
C PRO A 57 20.98 7.02 2.34
N LEU A 58 20.08 6.47 3.16
CA LEU A 58 20.45 5.70 4.37
C LEU A 58 20.78 4.25 4.06
N LEU A 59 20.48 3.79 2.85
CA LEU A 59 20.68 2.40 2.43
C LEU A 59 22.07 2.23 1.82
N SER A 60 22.74 1.13 2.18
CA SER A 60 23.88 0.66 1.39
C SER A 60 23.42 0.28 -0.03
N PRO A 61 24.31 0.22 -1.03
CA PRO A 61 23.91 -0.18 -2.39
C PRO A 61 23.17 -1.52 -2.44
N GLU A 62 23.63 -2.52 -1.67
CA GLU A 62 22.95 -3.83 -1.58
C GLU A 62 21.56 -3.71 -0.92
N ALA A 63 21.44 -2.92 0.16
CA ALA A 63 20.16 -2.73 0.84
C ALA A 63 19.17 -1.97 -0.05
N HIS A 64 19.65 -0.98 -0.81
CA HIS A 64 18.87 -0.22 -1.77
C HIS A 64 18.26 -1.11 -2.84
N GLU A 65 19.06 -2.00 -3.44
CA GLU A 65 18.57 -2.95 -4.45
C GLU A 65 17.46 -3.84 -3.90
N LYS A 66 17.66 -4.43 -2.71
CA LYS A 66 16.66 -5.32 -2.08
C LYS A 66 15.39 -4.58 -1.67
N VAL A 67 15.52 -3.37 -1.12
CA VAL A 67 14.36 -2.54 -0.75
C VAL A 67 13.61 -2.10 -2.01
N THR A 68 14.31 -1.73 -3.08
CA THR A 68 13.70 -1.39 -4.37
C THR A 68 12.90 -2.55 -4.92
N GLN A 69 13.50 -3.75 -4.97
CA GLN A 69 12.79 -4.96 -5.40
C GLN A 69 11.54 -5.22 -4.56
N LEU A 70 11.65 -5.11 -3.23
CA LEU A 70 10.52 -5.30 -2.33
C LEU A 70 9.39 -4.27 -2.58
N LEU A 71 9.72 -2.98 -2.72
CA LEU A 71 8.73 -1.94 -2.98
C LEU A 71 8.00 -2.17 -4.31
N CYS A 72 8.71 -2.64 -5.34
CA CYS A 72 8.12 -3.05 -6.61
C CYS A 72 7.15 -4.21 -6.44
N GLU A 73 7.55 -5.29 -5.75
CA GLU A 73 6.69 -6.47 -5.53
C GLU A 73 5.45 -6.14 -4.70
N VAL A 74 5.59 -5.33 -3.65
CA VAL A 74 4.44 -4.86 -2.84
C VAL A 74 3.48 -4.03 -3.69
N THR A 75 4.00 -3.10 -4.49
CA THR A 75 3.17 -2.27 -5.39
C THR A 75 2.45 -3.14 -6.42
N ALA A 76 3.15 -4.09 -7.03
CA ALA A 76 2.56 -5.03 -7.98
C ALA A 76 1.44 -5.87 -7.33
N TYR A 77 1.70 -6.40 -6.12
CA TYR A 77 0.71 -7.16 -5.36
C TYR A 77 -0.54 -6.34 -5.05
N ASP A 78 -0.38 -5.09 -4.59
CA ASP A 78 -1.51 -4.21 -4.26
C ASP A 78 -2.34 -3.85 -5.50
N LEU A 79 -1.69 -3.61 -6.65
CA LEU A 79 -2.38 -3.40 -7.92
C LEU A 79 -3.14 -4.65 -8.36
N MET A 80 -2.51 -5.83 -8.29
CA MET A 80 -3.17 -7.10 -8.62
C MET A 80 -4.36 -7.37 -7.70
N ASN A 81 -4.23 -7.12 -6.40
CA ASN A 81 -5.31 -7.29 -5.43
C ASN A 81 -6.46 -6.31 -5.70
N THR A 82 -6.15 -5.05 -5.98
CA THR A 82 -7.15 -4.02 -6.34
C THR A 82 -7.92 -4.44 -7.61
N LEU A 83 -7.22 -4.88 -8.64
CA LEU A 83 -7.83 -5.38 -9.88
C LEU A 83 -8.70 -6.61 -9.60
N HIS A 84 -8.21 -7.57 -8.83
CA HIS A 84 -8.96 -8.77 -8.45
C HIS A 84 -10.27 -8.41 -7.73
N MET A 85 -10.22 -7.51 -6.76
CA MET A 85 -11.40 -7.02 -6.03
C MET A 85 -12.39 -6.30 -6.95
N ALA A 86 -11.91 -5.44 -7.85
CA ALA A 86 -12.75 -4.74 -8.82
C ALA A 86 -13.44 -5.71 -9.81
N HIS A 87 -12.77 -6.80 -10.19
CA HIS A 87 -13.38 -7.86 -11.00
C HIS A 87 -14.42 -8.67 -10.22
N ALA A 88 -14.15 -8.99 -8.96
CA ALA A 88 -15.05 -9.76 -8.10
C ALA A 88 -16.34 -8.99 -7.74
N SER A 89 -16.26 -7.66 -7.64
CA SER A 89 -17.40 -6.79 -7.30
C SER A 89 -18.33 -6.47 -8.48
N ARG A 90 -17.95 -6.81 -9.72
CA ARG A 90 -18.80 -6.60 -10.91
C ARG A 90 -20.05 -7.50 -10.84
N PRO A 91 -21.27 -6.95 -10.91
CA PRO A 91 -22.49 -7.73 -10.92
C PRO A 91 -22.53 -8.68 -12.12
N LYS A 92 -22.76 -9.99 -11.89
CA LYS A 92 -22.92 -10.99 -12.98
C LYS A 92 -24.29 -10.95 -13.65
N THR A 93 -25.17 -10.04 -13.25
CA THR A 93 -26.55 -9.98 -13.75
C THR A 93 -26.58 -9.48 -15.19
N LYS A 94 -26.80 -10.39 -16.14
CA LYS A 94 -27.33 -10.03 -17.46
C LYS A 94 -28.75 -9.49 -17.24
N PHE A 95 -28.97 -8.22 -17.51
CA PHE A 95 -30.32 -7.67 -17.61
C PHE A 95 -31.07 -8.46 -18.68
N ARG A 96 -32.08 -9.22 -18.27
CA ARG A 96 -33.07 -9.83 -19.14
C ARG A 96 -34.33 -9.02 -18.97
N GLY A 97 -34.43 -7.96 -19.79
CA GLY A 97 -35.71 -7.33 -20.08
C GLY A 97 -36.58 -8.24 -20.91
#